data_AF-A0AAW6ND92-F1
#
_entry.id   AF-A0AAW6ND92-F1
#
_cell.length_a   1.000
_cell.length_b   1.000
_cell.length_c   1.000
_cell.angle_alpha   90.00
_cell.angle_beta   90.00
_cell.angle_gamma   90.00
#
_symmetry.space_group_name_H-M   'P 1'
#
loop_
_entity.id
_entity.type
_entity.pdbx_description
1 polymer ?
#
loop_
_entity_poly.entity_id
_entity_poly.type
_entity_poly.pdbx_seq_one_letter_code
_entity_poly.pdbx_strand_id
1 'polypeptide(L)'
;MNAGRLIAVVGPSGVGKDSVMAGIRNAMPHTHLVRRVITRAPGLGGEDFDAVSDAEFASMAANGDFAVFWHAHGLSYGIPASVKGQLAAGTDCLVNFSRQALAEAAALFPGFRVLNITAKPETLAQRLAQRGRETPTEIAKRLAQAAKPLPAGLDVIHLSNDGPLDRTITQAVTLLQPVRA
;
A
#
# COMPACT_ATOMS: atom_id res chain seq x y z
N MET A 1 -16.53 -0.29 21.15
CA MET A 1 -16.20 -0.68 19.75
C MET A 1 -14.69 -0.73 19.65
N ASN A 2 -14.13 -1.75 19.01
CA ASN A 2 -12.68 -1.80 18.78
C ASN A 2 -12.31 -0.82 17.68
N ALA A 3 -11.15 -0.16 17.81
CA ALA A 3 -10.62 0.68 16.74
C ALA A 3 -10.34 -0.17 15.48
N GLY A 4 -10.53 0.44 14.32
CA GLY A 4 -10.19 -0.15 13.03
C GLY A 4 -8.69 -0.36 12.88
N ARG A 5 -8.31 -1.21 11.93
CA ARG A 5 -6.92 -1.53 11.61
C ARG A 5 -6.42 -0.66 10.47
N LEU A 6 -5.17 -0.22 10.58
CA LEU A 6 -4.46 0.35 9.43
C LEU A 6 -3.76 -0.79 8.70
N ILE A 7 -4.26 -1.15 7.52
CA ILE A 7 -3.75 -2.25 6.70
C ILE A 7 -2.84 -1.65 5.63
N ALA A 8 -1.53 -1.71 5.89
CA ALA A 8 -0.49 -1.28 4.95
C ALA A 8 -0.31 -2.34 3.86
N VAL A 9 -0.67 -2.00 2.63
CA VAL A 9 -0.50 -2.87 1.47
C VAL A 9 0.83 -2.56 0.80
N VAL A 10 1.70 -3.56 0.77
CA VAL A 10 3.03 -3.48 0.16
C VAL A 10 3.20 -4.60 -0.86
N GLY A 11 4.18 -4.44 -1.74
CA GLY A 11 4.50 -5.45 -2.74
C GLY A 11 5.29 -4.82 -3.89
N PRO A 12 6.03 -5.64 -4.66
CA PRO A 12 6.89 -5.13 -5.72
C PRO A 12 6.10 -4.46 -6.85
N SER A 13 6.81 -3.67 -7.65
CA SER A 13 6.24 -3.10 -8.87
C SER A 13 5.75 -4.21 -9.79
N GLY A 14 4.58 -4.05 -10.40
CA GLY A 14 3.98 -5.06 -11.29
C GLY A 14 3.26 -6.21 -10.58
N VAL A 15 3.22 -6.23 -9.23
CA VAL A 15 2.52 -7.30 -8.49
C VAL A 15 0.99 -7.21 -8.55
N GLY A 16 0.41 -6.10 -9.03
CA GLY A 16 -1.05 -5.92 -9.12
C GLY A 16 -1.71 -5.38 -7.84
N LYS A 17 -0.94 -4.70 -6.98
CA LYS A 17 -1.41 -4.14 -5.70
C LYS A 17 -2.68 -3.30 -5.83
N ASP A 18 -2.71 -2.33 -6.74
CA ASP A 18 -3.85 -1.41 -6.91
C ASP A 18 -5.12 -2.17 -7.29
N SER A 19 -5.01 -3.18 -8.17
CA SER A 19 -6.12 -4.06 -8.57
C SER A 19 -6.62 -4.92 -7.40
N VAL A 20 -5.70 -5.47 -6.59
CA VAL A 20 -6.06 -6.25 -5.39
C VAL A 20 -6.75 -5.34 -4.36
N MET A 21 -6.22 -4.15 -4.10
CA MET A 21 -6.82 -3.17 -3.17
C MET A 21 -8.22 -2.74 -3.61
N ALA A 22 -8.41 -2.45 -4.90
CA ALA A 22 -9.73 -2.14 -5.45
C ALA A 22 -10.69 -3.32 -5.30
N GLY A 23 -10.22 -4.54 -5.56
CA GLY A 23 -10.99 -5.76 -5.37
C GLY A 23 -11.42 -6.01 -3.92
N ILE A 24 -10.49 -5.82 -2.96
CA ILE A 24 -10.80 -5.92 -1.52
C ILE A 24 -11.84 -4.88 -1.13
N ARG A 25 -11.69 -3.61 -1.54
CA ARG A 25 -12.66 -2.56 -1.25
C ARG A 25 -14.06 -2.91 -1.74
N ASN A 26 -14.16 -3.48 -2.94
CA ASN A 26 -15.45 -3.88 -3.51
C ASN A 26 -16.07 -5.09 -2.76
N ALA A 27 -15.25 -6.02 -2.29
CA ALA A 27 -15.71 -7.20 -1.55
C ALA A 27 -15.95 -6.94 -0.05
N MET A 28 -15.31 -5.91 0.52
CA MET A 28 -15.42 -5.51 1.93
C MET A 28 -15.84 -4.03 2.00
N PRO A 29 -17.12 -3.70 1.79
CA PRO A 29 -17.59 -2.31 1.67
C PRO A 29 -17.42 -1.46 2.95
N HIS A 30 -17.17 -2.10 4.10
CA HIS A 30 -16.86 -1.42 5.37
C HIS A 30 -15.38 -1.01 5.49
N THR A 31 -14.55 -1.34 4.50
CA THR A 31 -13.15 -0.90 4.44
C THR A 31 -13.03 0.42 3.68
N HIS A 32 -12.15 1.29 4.17
CA HIS A 32 -11.84 2.56 3.53
C HIS A 32 -10.51 2.46 2.78
N LEU A 33 -10.52 2.73 1.46
CA LEU A 33 -9.29 2.87 0.69
C LEU A 33 -8.77 4.30 0.87
N VAL A 34 -7.66 4.44 1.59
CA VAL A 34 -7.09 5.75 1.91
C VAL A 34 -6.43 6.36 0.68
N ARG A 35 -6.90 7.56 0.31
CA ARG A 35 -6.23 8.41 -0.67
C ARG A 35 -4.98 9.02 -0.04
N ARG A 36 -3.84 8.88 -0.71
CA ARG A 36 -2.57 9.47 -0.27
C ARG A 36 -2.41 10.87 -0.86
N VAL A 37 -1.67 11.72 -0.17
CA VAL A 37 -1.18 12.99 -0.72
C VAL A 37 0.22 12.75 -1.29
N ILE A 38 0.47 13.10 -2.55
CA ILE A 38 1.74 12.77 -3.22
C ILE A 38 2.22 13.97 -4.04
N THR A 39 3.54 14.22 -4.06
CA THR A 39 4.14 15.28 -4.91
C THR A 39 4.30 14.91 -6.38
N ARG A 40 3.59 13.88 -6.82
CA ARG A 40 3.60 13.40 -8.20
C ARG A 40 2.63 14.23 -9.03
N ALA A 41 3.02 14.59 -10.25
CA ALA A 41 2.13 15.26 -11.18
C ALA A 41 0.82 14.46 -11.42
N PRO A 42 -0.35 15.13 -11.44
CA PRO A 42 -1.61 14.46 -11.72
C PRO A 42 -1.62 13.86 -13.14
N GLY A 43 -2.44 12.83 -13.36
CA GLY A 43 -2.66 12.25 -14.69
C GLY A 43 -1.64 11.20 -15.15
N LEU A 44 -0.59 10.90 -14.38
CA LEU A 44 0.40 9.85 -14.72
C LEU A 44 -0.08 8.40 -14.50
N GLY A 45 -1.35 8.21 -14.15
CA GLY A 45 -1.96 6.91 -13.86
C GLY A 45 -1.45 6.23 -12.58
N GLY A 46 -2.09 5.12 -12.21
CA GLY A 46 -1.88 4.40 -10.95
C GLY A 46 -3.08 4.52 -10.02
N GLU A 47 -2.90 4.25 -8.74
CA GLU A 47 -3.91 4.52 -7.73
C GLU A 47 -4.42 5.97 -7.74
N ASP A 48 -5.55 6.19 -7.08
CA ASP A 48 -6.12 7.51 -6.87
C ASP A 48 -5.44 8.21 -5.68
N PHE A 49 -5.00 9.45 -5.87
CA PHE A 49 -4.21 10.22 -4.90
C PHE A 49 -4.47 11.71 -5.07
N ASP A 50 -4.16 12.48 -4.03
CA ASP A 50 -4.26 13.94 -4.02
C ASP A 50 -2.88 14.52 -4.36
N ALA A 51 -2.77 15.17 -5.52
CA ALA A 51 -1.53 15.74 -6.01
C ALA A 51 -1.29 17.13 -5.40
N VAL A 52 -0.08 17.37 -4.89
CA VAL A 52 0.35 18.67 -4.35
C VAL A 52 1.77 18.98 -4.82
N SER A 53 2.19 20.24 -4.76
CA SER A 53 3.60 20.61 -4.94
C SER A 53 4.45 20.20 -3.72
N ASP A 54 5.78 20.13 -3.88
CA ASP A 54 6.67 19.87 -2.74
C ASP A 54 6.59 20.98 -1.66
N ALA A 55 6.36 22.24 -2.06
CA ALA A 55 6.18 23.34 -1.12
C ALA A 55 4.90 23.20 -0.30
N GLU A 56 3.78 22.83 -0.93
CA GLU A 56 2.53 22.54 -0.24
C GLU A 56 2.66 21.32 0.67
N PHE A 57 3.30 20.24 0.20
CA PHE A 57 3.54 19.06 1.01
C PHE A 57 4.33 19.38 2.28
N ALA A 58 5.40 20.17 2.15
CA ALA A 58 6.21 20.59 3.28
C ALA A 58 5.40 21.43 4.30
N SER A 59 4.55 22.32 3.80
CA SER A 59 3.62 23.11 4.64
C SER A 59 2.64 22.20 5.39
N MET A 60 2.00 21.25 4.69
CA MET A 60 1.08 20.28 5.28
C MET A 60 1.76 19.42 6.36
N ALA A 61 2.97 18.94 6.10
CA ALA A 61 3.76 18.18 7.05
C ALA A 61 4.06 19.00 8.32
N ALA A 62 4.45 20.27 8.16
CA ALA A 62 4.71 21.18 9.28
C ALA A 62 3.45 21.49 10.11
N ASN A 63 2.27 21.50 9.47
CA ASN A 63 0.99 21.75 10.12
C ASN A 63 0.39 20.50 10.81
N GLY A 64 1.02 19.33 10.67
CA GLY A 64 0.51 18.08 11.24
C GLY A 64 -0.63 17.45 10.45
N ASP A 65 -0.78 17.79 9.16
CA ASP A 65 -1.86 17.28 8.30
C ASP A 65 -1.67 15.80 7.92
N PHE A 66 -0.51 15.21 8.23
CA PHE A 66 -0.21 13.81 7.97
C PHE A 66 -0.11 12.99 9.26
N ALA A 67 -0.69 11.80 9.24
CA ALA A 67 -0.45 10.81 10.28
C ALA A 67 0.94 10.17 10.14
N VAL A 68 1.38 9.94 8.90
CA VAL A 68 2.70 9.41 8.51
C VAL A 68 3.05 10.01 7.16
N PHE A 69 4.31 10.36 6.95
CA PHE A 69 4.81 10.76 5.63
C PHE A 69 6.23 10.25 5.40
N TRP A 70 6.62 10.11 4.13
CA TRP A 70 7.97 9.66 3.77
C TRP A 70 8.37 10.17 2.38
N HIS A 71 9.67 10.08 2.08
CA HIS A 71 10.22 10.40 0.77
C HIS A 71 10.73 9.14 0.06
N ALA A 72 10.35 8.93 -1.20
CA ALA A 72 10.82 7.81 -2.02
C ALA A 72 10.92 8.22 -3.49
N HIS A 73 11.98 7.77 -4.17
CA HIS A 73 12.11 7.98 -5.63
C HIS A 73 11.96 9.45 -6.08
N GLY A 74 12.43 10.41 -5.27
CA GLY A 74 12.31 11.84 -5.56
C GLY A 74 10.91 12.43 -5.37
N LEU A 75 10.00 11.69 -4.75
CA LEU A 75 8.63 12.12 -4.44
C LEU A 75 8.37 12.05 -2.94
N SER A 76 7.42 12.85 -2.48
CA SER A 76 6.92 12.85 -1.11
C SER A 76 5.54 12.19 -1.07
N TYR A 77 5.28 11.44 -0.01
CA TYR A 77 4.05 10.67 0.19
C TYR A 77 3.55 10.90 1.60
N GLY A 78 2.26 11.23 1.73
CA GLY A 78 1.62 11.52 3.01
C GLY A 78 0.32 10.74 3.15
N ILE A 79 0.10 10.21 4.34
CA ILE A 79 -1.17 9.63 4.76
C ILE A 79 -1.89 10.70 5.58
N PRO A 80 -3.07 11.19 5.14
CA PRO A 80 -3.79 12.24 5.85
C PRO A 80 -4.07 11.88 7.31
N ALA A 81 -3.95 12.86 8.20
CA ALA A 81 -4.26 12.71 9.63
C ALA A 81 -5.71 12.27 9.87
N SER A 82 -6.63 12.59 8.94
CA SER A 82 -8.03 12.17 8.96
C SER A 82 -8.22 10.64 9.02
N VAL A 83 -7.23 9.84 8.61
CA VAL A 83 -7.26 8.38 8.76
C VAL A 83 -7.47 7.96 10.22
N LYS A 84 -6.94 8.72 11.18
CA LYS A 84 -7.09 8.44 12.62
C LYS A 84 -8.57 8.48 13.04
N GLY A 85 -9.35 9.38 12.45
CA GLY A 85 -10.79 9.46 12.69
C GLY A 85 -11.55 8.24 12.16
N GLN A 86 -11.21 7.77 10.97
CA GLN A 86 -11.78 6.54 10.40
C GLN A 86 -11.47 5.32 11.27
N LEU A 87 -10.22 5.18 11.69
CA LEU A 87 -9.79 4.10 12.59
C LEU A 87 -10.52 4.19 13.94
N ALA A 88 -10.64 5.37 14.53
CA ALA A 88 -11.37 5.56 15.78
C ALA A 88 -12.86 5.19 15.68
N ALA A 89 -13.46 5.36 14.49
CA ALA A 89 -14.83 4.94 14.19
C ALA A 89 -14.98 3.42 13.96
N GLY A 90 -13.89 2.65 14.03
CA GLY A 90 -13.91 1.20 13.80
C GLY A 90 -13.74 0.80 12.32
N THR A 91 -13.44 1.75 11.44
CA THR A 91 -13.27 1.48 10.00
C THR A 91 -11.85 1.02 9.70
N ASP A 92 -11.72 -0.18 9.14
CA ASP A 92 -10.45 -0.66 8.61
C ASP A 92 -10.02 0.17 7.40
N CYS A 93 -8.77 0.62 7.40
CA CYS A 93 -8.21 1.49 6.37
C CYS A 93 -7.14 0.76 5.56
N LEU A 94 -7.38 0.54 4.27
CA LEU A 94 -6.38 0.00 3.34
C LEU A 94 -5.55 1.14 2.76
N VAL A 95 -4.22 1.04 2.87
CA VAL A 95 -3.31 2.10 2.45
C VAL A 95 -2.16 1.52 1.64
N ASN A 96 -1.86 2.10 0.48
CA ASN A 96 -0.67 1.73 -0.28
C ASN A 96 0.58 2.28 0.42
N PHE A 97 1.53 1.41 0.76
CA PHE A 97 2.70 1.78 1.56
C PHE A 97 4.02 1.55 0.83
N SER A 98 5.04 2.31 1.24
CA SER A 98 6.44 1.95 1.01
C SER A 98 6.95 1.06 2.14
N ARG A 99 7.82 0.10 1.82
CA ARG A 99 8.46 -0.79 2.81
C ARG A 99 9.24 -0.02 3.87
N GLN A 100 9.81 1.13 3.50
CA GLN A 100 10.61 1.95 4.40
C GLN A 100 9.79 2.69 5.47
N ALA A 101 8.49 2.91 5.23
CA ALA A 101 7.61 3.62 6.15
C ALA A 101 6.86 2.67 7.10
N LEU A 102 7.05 1.35 6.96
CA LEU A 102 6.31 0.36 7.75
C LEU A 102 6.67 0.40 9.24
N ALA A 103 7.95 0.54 9.58
CA ALA A 103 8.39 0.53 10.97
C ALA A 103 7.85 1.74 11.76
N GLU A 104 7.91 2.91 11.14
CA GLU A 104 7.35 4.15 11.71
C GLU A 104 5.83 4.05 11.86
N ALA A 105 5.12 3.61 10.83
CA ALA A 105 3.67 3.43 10.90
C ALA A 105 3.26 2.39 11.95
N ALA A 106 3.99 1.28 12.08
CA ALA A 106 3.73 0.27 13.09
C ALA A 106 3.85 0.82 14.52
N ALA A 107 4.80 1.73 14.78
CA ALA A 107 4.94 2.38 16.08
C ALA A 107 3.79 3.35 16.39
N LEU A 108 3.17 3.94 15.36
CA LEU A 108 2.12 4.95 15.51
C LEU A 108 0.71 4.36 15.60
N PHE A 109 0.48 3.16 15.06
CA PHE A 109 -0.84 2.55 14.98
C PHE A 109 -0.87 1.18 15.68
N PRO A 110 -1.51 1.06 16.87
CA PRO A 110 -1.61 -0.21 17.59
C PRO A 110 -2.28 -1.34 16.78
N GLY A 111 -3.23 -1.00 15.89
CA GLY A 111 -3.91 -1.92 15.00
C GLY A 111 -3.22 -2.12 13.64
N PHE A 112 -1.92 -1.82 13.53
CA PHE A 112 -1.20 -1.93 12.26
C PHE A 112 -1.07 -3.38 11.79
N ARG A 113 -1.33 -3.59 10.49
CA ARG A 113 -1.17 -4.87 9.80
C ARG A 113 -0.54 -4.62 8.44
N VAL A 114 0.30 -5.54 7.99
CA VAL A 114 0.92 -5.46 6.66
C VAL A 114 0.34 -6.54 5.76
N LEU A 115 -0.27 -6.16 4.65
CA LEU A 115 -0.62 -7.08 3.57
C LEU A 115 0.48 -7.02 2.50
N ASN A 116 1.36 -8.02 2.50
CA ASN A 116 2.44 -8.14 1.53
C ASN A 116 2.01 -8.97 0.33
N ILE A 117 1.67 -8.29 -0.76
CA ILE A 117 1.35 -8.93 -2.03
C ILE A 117 2.66 -9.37 -2.68
N THR A 118 2.75 -10.66 -3.01
CA THR A 118 3.92 -11.29 -3.63
C THR A 118 3.56 -11.89 -4.98
N ALA A 119 4.57 -12.15 -5.80
CA ALA A 119 4.47 -12.96 -7.01
C ALA A 119 5.86 -13.53 -7.30
N LYS A 120 5.91 -14.62 -8.07
CA LYS A 120 7.14 -15.23 -8.54
C LYS A 120 7.94 -14.24 -9.39
N PRO A 121 9.28 -14.28 -9.35
CA PRO A 121 10.12 -13.39 -10.16
C PRO A 121 9.78 -13.45 -11.65
N GLU A 122 9.46 -14.62 -12.18
CA GLU A 122 9.11 -14.83 -13.59
C GLU A 122 7.79 -14.13 -13.94
N THR A 123 6.80 -14.22 -13.05
CA THR A 123 5.51 -13.54 -13.20
C THR A 123 5.67 -12.02 -13.16
N LEU A 124 6.49 -11.51 -12.24
CA LEU A 124 6.80 -10.08 -12.17
C LEU A 124 7.53 -9.60 -13.43
N ALA A 125 8.53 -10.36 -13.90
CA ALA A 125 9.28 -10.05 -15.12
C ALA A 125 8.34 -9.97 -16.33
N GLN A 126 7.46 -10.96 -16.50
CA GLN A 126 6.49 -11.00 -17.58
C GLN A 126 5.54 -9.79 -17.54
N ARG A 127 4.99 -9.46 -16.36
CA ARG A 127 4.06 -8.33 -16.19
C ARG A 127 4.74 -6.98 -16.44
N LEU A 128 5.98 -6.81 -15.98
CA LEU A 128 6.76 -5.58 -16.23
C LEU A 128 7.07 -5.45 -17.73
N ALA A 129 7.49 -6.54 -18.38
CA ALA A 129 7.76 -6.54 -19.83
C ALA A 129 6.50 -6.21 -20.66
N GLN A 130 5.34 -6.79 -20.30
CA GLN A 130 4.06 -6.51 -20.97
C GLN A 130 3.60 -5.06 -20.85
N ARG A 131 3.98 -4.37 -19.76
CA ARG A 131 3.66 -2.95 -19.58
C ARG A 131 4.45 -2.04 -20.52
N GLY A 132 5.61 -2.49 -20.99
CA GLY A 132 6.42 -1.83 -22.02
C GLY A 132 7.05 -0.49 -21.59
N ARG A 133 7.16 -0.19 -20.28
CA ARG A 133 7.73 1.07 -19.78
C ARG A 133 9.16 0.93 -19.26
N GLU A 134 9.68 -0.29 -19.20
CA GLU A 134 10.95 -0.62 -18.59
C GLU A 134 11.82 -1.45 -19.55
N THR A 135 13.10 -1.11 -19.62
CA THR A 135 14.13 -1.92 -20.30
C THR A 135 14.41 -3.21 -19.52
N PRO A 136 15.00 -4.25 -20.14
CA PRO A 136 15.37 -5.49 -19.43
C PRO A 136 16.26 -5.26 -18.20
N THR A 137 17.18 -4.28 -18.27
CA THR A 137 18.06 -3.91 -17.15
C THR A 137 17.27 -3.27 -16.00
N GLU A 138 16.28 -2.43 -16.29
CA GLU A 138 15.40 -1.85 -15.28
C GLU A 138 14.48 -2.90 -14.65
N ILE A 139 13.99 -3.86 -15.43
CA ILE A 139 13.24 -5.01 -14.91
C ILE A 139 14.09 -5.79 -13.92
N ALA A 140 15.33 -6.15 -14.29
CA ALA A 140 16.25 -6.87 -13.40
C ALA A 140 16.51 -6.11 -12.08
N LYS A 141 16.73 -4.78 -12.15
CA LYS A 141 16.87 -3.93 -10.96
C LYS A 141 15.62 -3.95 -10.07
N ARG A 142 14.43 -3.91 -10.66
CA ARG A 142 13.16 -3.99 -9.92
C ARG A 142 12.97 -5.34 -9.24
N LEU A 143 13.34 -6.45 -9.90
CA LEU A 143 13.28 -7.80 -9.32
C LEU A 143 14.24 -7.95 -8.15
N ALA A 144 15.47 -7.44 -8.27
CA ALA A 144 16.43 -7.44 -7.17
C ALA A 144 15.91 -6.65 -5.95
N GLN A 145 15.27 -5.50 -6.18
CA GLN A 145 14.64 -4.72 -5.12
C GLN A 145 13.44 -5.47 -4.48
N ALA A 146 12.68 -6.24 -5.26
CA ALA A 146 11.55 -7.03 -4.77
C ALA A 146 11.96 -8.09 -3.74
N ALA A 147 13.14 -8.68 -3.92
CA ALA A 147 13.69 -9.74 -3.08
C ALA A 147 14.13 -9.28 -1.68
N LYS A 148 14.25 -7.97 -1.43
CA LYS A 148 14.61 -7.45 -0.11
C LYS A 148 13.54 -7.83 0.93
N PRO A 149 13.90 -8.28 2.13
CA PRO A 149 12.92 -8.62 3.16
C PRO A 149 12.17 -7.37 3.66
N LEU A 150 11.02 -7.58 4.29
CA LEU A 150 10.34 -6.55 5.08
C LEU A 150 11.05 -6.36 6.42
N PRO A 151 10.87 -5.21 7.10
CA PRO A 151 11.33 -5.04 8.47
C PRO A 151 10.79 -6.14 9.38
N ALA A 152 11.62 -6.63 10.30
CA ALA A 152 11.23 -7.66 11.27
C ALA A 152 10.26 -7.11 12.32
N GLY A 153 9.54 -8.00 13.00
CA GLY A 153 8.64 -7.64 14.11
C GLY A 153 7.28 -7.05 13.69
N LEU A 154 6.96 -7.07 12.39
CA LEU A 154 5.67 -6.65 11.87
C LEU A 154 4.70 -7.83 11.79
N ASP A 155 3.41 -7.58 12.02
CA ASP A 155 2.36 -8.54 11.69
C ASP A 155 2.08 -8.49 10.18
N VAL A 156 2.56 -9.51 9.46
CA VAL A 156 2.55 -9.57 8.01
C VAL A 156 1.70 -10.74 7.52
N ILE A 157 0.72 -10.43 6.68
CA ILE A 157 -0.01 -11.38 5.86
C ILE A 157 0.66 -11.44 4.48
N HIS A 158 1.14 -12.61 4.09
CA HIS A 158 1.69 -12.85 2.76
C HIS A 158 0.61 -13.39 1.83
N LEU A 159 0.42 -12.73 0.69
CA LEU A 159 -0.58 -13.11 -0.30
C LEU A 159 0.05 -13.17 -1.70
N SER A 160 0.10 -14.36 -2.28
CA SER A 160 0.53 -14.52 -3.68
C SER A 160 -0.53 -14.00 -4.63
N ASN A 161 -0.10 -13.25 -5.63
CA ASN A 161 -0.89 -12.81 -6.77
C ASN A 161 -0.34 -13.40 -8.08
N ASP A 162 0.10 -14.66 -8.05
CA ASP A 162 0.57 -15.40 -9.24
C ASP A 162 -0.59 -15.89 -10.11
N GLY A 163 -1.74 -16.17 -9.49
CA GLY A 163 -2.92 -16.69 -10.15
C GLY A 163 -3.91 -15.64 -10.64
N PRO A 164 -5.13 -16.06 -10.99
CA PRO A 164 -6.25 -15.18 -11.30
C PRO A 164 -6.55 -14.19 -10.17
N LEU A 165 -6.85 -12.94 -10.54
CA LEU A 165 -7.04 -11.84 -9.59
C LEU A 165 -8.23 -12.07 -8.64
N ASP A 166 -9.32 -12.67 -9.11
CA ASP A 166 -10.51 -13.04 -8.34
C ASP A 166 -10.18 -14.00 -7.18
N ARG A 167 -9.31 -14.97 -7.42
CA ARG A 167 -8.81 -15.88 -6.38
C ARG A 167 -7.96 -15.13 -5.35
N THR A 168 -7.07 -14.25 -5.81
CA THR A 168 -6.25 -13.41 -4.91
C THR A 168 -7.14 -12.54 -4.02
N ILE A 169 -8.17 -11.89 -4.59
CA ILE A 169 -9.13 -11.07 -3.83
C ILE A 169 -9.87 -11.91 -2.80
N THR A 170 -10.38 -13.09 -3.21
CA THR A 170 -11.10 -14.00 -2.30
C THR A 170 -10.23 -14.41 -1.11
N GLN A 171 -8.97 -14.77 -1.37
CA GLN A 171 -8.00 -15.09 -0.32
C GLN A 171 -7.69 -13.89 0.58
N ALA A 172 -7.50 -12.70 -0.01
CA ALA A 172 -7.26 -11.47 0.75
C ALA A 172 -8.41 -11.18 1.73
N VAL A 173 -9.65 -11.29 1.26
CA VAL A 173 -10.84 -11.08 2.09
C VAL A 173 -10.86 -12.06 3.26
N THR A 174 -10.67 -13.36 2.99
CA THR A 174 -10.62 -14.38 4.04
C THR A 174 -9.53 -14.10 5.08
N LEU A 175 -8.33 -13.72 4.64
CA LEU A 175 -7.21 -13.42 5.54
C LEU A 175 -7.41 -12.12 6.34
N LEU A 176 -8.15 -11.16 5.78
CA LEU A 176 -8.45 -9.89 6.42
C LEU A 176 -9.70 -9.93 7.27
N GLN A 177 -10.54 -10.96 7.19
CA GLN A 177 -11.68 -11.08 8.10
C GLN A 177 -11.18 -11.05 9.55
N PRO A 178 -11.86 -10.30 10.45
CA PRO A 178 -11.51 -10.33 11.85
C PRO A 178 -11.59 -11.79 12.33
N VAL A 179 -10.56 -12.24 13.05
CA VAL A 179 -10.63 -13.52 13.78
C VAL A 179 -11.83 -13.39 14.71
N ARG A 180 -12.88 -14.15 14.45
CA ARG A 180 -14.00 -14.25 15.39
C ARG A 180 -13.42 -14.84 16.66
N ALA A 181 -13.34 -14.03 17.71
CA ALA A 181 -13.09 -14.49 19.07
C ALA A 181 -14.24 -15.40 19.51
#